data_AF-A0A1P8UGZ4-F1
#
_entry.id   AF-A0A1P8UGZ4-F1
#
_cell.length_a   1.000
_cell.length_b   1.000
_cell.length_c   1.000
_cell.angle_alpha   90.00
_cell.angle_beta   90.00
_cell.angle_gamma   90.00
#
_symmetry.space_group_name_H-M   'P 1'
#
loop_
_entity.id
_entity.type
_entity.pdbx_description
1 polymer ?
#
loop_
_entity_poly.entity_id
_entity_poly.type
_entity_poly.pdbx_seq_one_letter_code
_entity_poly.pdbx_strand_id
1 'polypeptide(L)' 'MQTEKLVQMANQIAGYFAAYPEERARQSVLDHINASWAPRMRDEMAAYVQQGGSGLHPLARWAAQHLVRPTEDISLVRDQ' A
#
# COMPACT_ATOMS: atom_id res chain seq x y z
N MET A 1 -8.24 1.15 11.93
CA MET A 1 -7.76 2.45 12.45
C MET A 1 -8.76 3.49 11.98
N GLN A 2 -8.49 4.80 12.04
CA GLN A 2 -9.26 5.74 11.22
C GLN A 2 -8.61 5.79 9.84
N THR A 3 -9.39 5.60 8.77
CA THR A 3 -8.89 5.52 7.40
C THR A 3 -8.11 6.77 6.98
N GLU A 4 -8.52 7.96 7.46
CA GLU A 4 -7.79 9.22 7.28
C GLU A 4 -6.34 9.14 7.77
N LYS A 5 -6.10 8.45 8.90
CA LYS A 5 -4.76 8.26 9.44
C LYS A 5 -3.91 7.37 8.54
N LEU A 6 -4.50 6.32 7.96
CA LEU A 6 -3.80 5.47 6.99
C LEU A 6 -3.46 6.25 5.72
N VAL A 7 -4.36 7.09 5.22
CA VAL A 7 -4.12 7.98 4.08
C VAL A 7 -2.96 8.94 4.39
N GLN A 8 -2.96 9.56 5.57
CA GLN A 8 -1.87 10.44 5.99
C GLN A 8 -0.53 9.71 6.03
N MET A 9 -0.48 8.51 6.62
CA MET A 9 0.74 7.71 6.70
C MET A 9 1.24 7.28 5.31
N ALA A 10 0.35 6.81 4.44
CA ALA A 10 0.70 6.43 3.07
C ALA A 10 1.26 7.63 2.28
N ASN A 11 0.69 8.81 2.47
CA ASN A 11 1.17 10.03 1.84
C ASN A 11 2.54 10.48 2.36
N GLN A 12 2.83 10.28 3.65
CA GLN A 12 4.15 10.55 4.22
C GLN A 12 5.21 9.64 3.62
N ILE A 13 4.91 8.34 3.47
CA ILE A 13 5.78 7.38 2.80
C ILE A 13 6.00 7.80 1.35
N ALA A 14 4.93 8.13 0.62
CA ALA A 14 5.02 8.60 -0.76
C ALA A 14 5.84 9.88 -0.91
N GLY A 15 5.68 10.84 0.00
CA GLY A 15 6.46 12.08 0.01
C GLY A 15 7.96 11.84 0.19
N TYR A 16 8.34 10.86 1.01
CA TYR A 16 9.74 10.45 1.16
C TYR A 16 10.32 9.89 -0.16
N PHE A 17 9.58 9.02 -0.84
CA PHE A 17 10.05 8.39 -2.08
C PHE A 17 9.87 9.27 -3.34
N ALA A 18 9.20 10.42 -3.24
CA ALA A 18 8.94 11.31 -4.37
C ALA A 18 10.21 11.89 -5.02
N ALA A 19 11.35 11.87 -4.32
CA ALA A 19 12.64 12.29 -4.87
C ALA A 19 13.28 11.28 -5.84
N TYR A 20 12.78 10.04 -5.89
CA TYR A 20 13.29 9.01 -6.79
C TYR A 20 12.59 9.06 -8.16
N PRO A 21 13.21 8.48 -9.21
CA PRO A 21 12.54 8.27 -10.49
C PRO A 21 11.20 7.54 -10.30
N GLU A 22 10.18 7.93 -11.05
CA GLU A 22 8.78 7.54 -10.81
C GLU A 22 8.56 6.03 -10.66
N GLU A 23 9.13 5.22 -11.56
CA GLU A 23 9.01 3.76 -11.50
C GLU A 23 9.58 3.19 -10.20
N ARG A 24 10.78 3.66 -9.81
CA ARG A 24 11.41 3.27 -8.54
C ARG A 24 10.59 3.77 -7.37
N ALA A 25 10.07 5.00 -7.42
CA ALA A 25 9.29 5.58 -6.34
C ALA A 25 8.01 4.77 -6.09
N ARG A 26 7.27 4.44 -7.16
CA ARG A 26 6.06 3.59 -7.10
C ARG A 26 6.34 2.26 -6.41
N GLN A 27 7.36 1.53 -6.89
CA GLN A 27 7.72 0.24 -6.31
C GLN A 27 8.19 0.36 -4.85
N SER A 28 9.00 1.37 -4.53
CA SER A 28 9.52 1.56 -3.17
C SER A 28 8.42 1.86 -2.16
N VAL A 29 7.38 2.62 -2.54
CA VAL A 29 6.21 2.88 -1.68
C VAL A 29 5.42 1.59 -1.43
N LEU A 30 5.19 0.80 -2.48
CA LEU A 30 4.49 -0.49 -2.38
C LEU A 30 5.23 -1.44 -1.43
N ASP A 31 6.53 -1.63 -1.65
CA ASP A 31 7.36 -2.53 -0.84
C ASP A 31 7.40 -2.08 0.62
N HIS A 32 7.54 -0.76 0.86
CA HIS A 32 7.58 -0.22 2.21
C HIS A 32 6.25 -0.42 2.95
N ILE A 33 5.11 -0.22 2.29
CA ILE A 33 3.79 -0.47 2.91
C ILE A 33 3.62 -1.96 3.21
N ASN A 34 3.97 -2.85 2.28
CA ASN A 34 3.87 -4.30 2.49
C ASN A 34 4.74 -4.78 3.66
N ALA A 35 5.96 -4.24 3.80
CA ALA A 35 6.88 -4.60 4.88
C ALA A 35 6.49 -3.98 6.24
N SER A 36 5.93 -2.77 6.25
CA SER A 36 5.73 -2.01 7.49
C SER A 36 4.33 -2.14 8.08
N TRP A 37 3.32 -2.46 7.26
CA TRP A 37 1.92 -2.44 7.70
C TRP A 37 1.38 -3.84 8.02
N ALA A 38 0.65 -3.92 9.12
CA ALA A 38 -0.06 -5.14 9.47
C ALA A 38 -1.08 -5.53 8.38
N PRO A 39 -1.34 -6.83 8.17
CA PRO A 39 -2.38 -7.37 7.29
C PRO A 39 -3.67 -6.54 7.22
N ARG A 40 -4.31 -6.30 8.37
CA ARG A 40 -5.56 -5.55 8.48
C ARG A 40 -5.48 -4.12 7.93
N MET A 41 -4.34 -3.44 8.09
CA MET A 41 -4.15 -2.08 7.58
C MET A 41 -4.09 -2.07 6.05
N ARG A 42 -3.48 -3.12 5.45
CA ARG A 42 -3.43 -3.31 4.01
C ARG A 42 -4.82 -3.59 3.44
N ASP A 43 -5.61 -4.42 4.13
CA ASP A 43 -7.00 -4.68 3.75
C ASP A 43 -7.87 -3.41 3.82
N GLU A 44 -7.72 -2.62 4.89
CA GLU A 44 -8.45 -1.35 5.07
C GLU A 44 -8.09 -0.35 3.95
N MET A 45 -6.81 -0.23 3.60
CA MET A 45 -6.34 0.64 2.51
C MET A 45 -6.79 0.14 1.13
N ALA A 46 -6.74 -1.16 0.88
CA ALA A 46 -7.22 -1.76 -0.35
C ALA A 46 -8.73 -1.55 -0.55
N ALA A 47 -9.52 -1.66 0.53
CA ALA A 47 -10.94 -1.34 0.50
C ALA A 47 -11.18 0.16 0.24
N TYR A 48 -10.39 1.04 0.85
CA TYR A 48 -10.50 2.48 0.68
C TYR A 48 -10.21 2.93 -0.77
N VAL A 49 -9.19 2.35 -1.41
CA VAL A 49 -8.85 2.72 -2.78
C VAL A 49 -9.90 2.26 -3.79
N GLN A 50 -10.63 1.17 -3.51
CA GLN A 50 -11.78 0.74 -4.31
C GLN A 50 -12.96 1.73 -4.25
N GLN A 51 -13.09 2.48 -3.15
CA GLN A 51 -14.09 3.55 -3.00
C GLN A 51 -13.65 4.89 -3.62
N GLY A 52 -12.54 4.89 -4.35
CA GLY A 52 -12.03 6.05 -5.07
C GLY A 52 -10.80 6.69 -4.42
N GLY A 53 -10.39 6.28 -3.21
CA GLY A 53 -9.08 6.62 -2.64
C GLY A 53 -8.77 8.12 -2.57
N SER A 54 -9.73 8.93 -2.11
CA SER A 54 -9.58 10.38 -2.05
C SER A 54 -8.42 10.81 -1.14
N GLY A 55 -7.76 11.91 -1.47
CA GLY A 55 -6.66 12.44 -0.66
C GLY A 55 -5.36 11.63 -0.68
N LEU A 56 -5.28 10.50 -1.39
CA LEU A 56 -4.03 9.76 -1.58
C LEU A 56 -3.12 10.47 -2.58
N HIS A 57 -1.84 10.57 -2.24
CA HIS A 57 -0.77 10.94 -3.15
C HIS A 57 -0.74 9.96 -4.33
N PRO A 58 -0.42 10.39 -5.58
CA PRO A 58 -0.43 9.50 -6.75
C PRO A 58 0.38 8.20 -6.55
N LEU A 59 1.58 8.29 -5.98
CA LEU A 59 2.40 7.10 -5.64
C LEU A 59 1.74 6.20 -4.58
N ALA A 60 1.12 6.79 -3.55
CA ALA A 60 0.43 6.04 -2.50
C ALA A 60 -0.83 5.35 -3.04
N ARG A 61 -1.57 6.03 -3.93
CA ARG A 61 -2.74 5.48 -4.62
C ARG A 61 -2.36 4.30 -5.49
N TRP A 62 -1.29 4.44 -6.27
CA TRP A 62 -0.78 3.33 -7.09
C TRP A 62 -0.38 2.16 -6.20
N ALA A 63 0.40 2.39 -5.14
CA ALA A 63 0.78 1.32 -4.21
C ALA A 63 -0.42 0.65 -3.55
N ALA A 64 -1.42 1.43 -3.08
CA ALA A 64 -2.64 0.93 -2.47
C ALA A 64 -3.44 -0.02 -3.39
N GLN A 65 -3.40 0.20 -4.72
CA GLN A 65 -4.04 -0.66 -5.71
C GLN A 65 -3.32 -2.00 -5.92
N HIS A 66 -2.06 -2.11 -5.52
CA HIS A 66 -1.18 -3.27 -5.75
C HIS A 66 -0.76 -3.96 -4.45
N LEU A 67 -1.37 -3.62 -3.31
CA LEU A 67 -1.04 -4.23 -2.02
C LEU A 67 -1.30 -5.75 -2.05
N VAL A 68 -0.34 -6.51 -1.52
CA VAL A 68 -0.52 -7.94 -1.33
C VAL A 68 -1.46 -8.14 -0.16
N ARG A 69 -2.62 -8.75 -0.43
CA ARG A 69 -3.57 -9.11 0.62
C ARG A 69 -3.23 -10.49 1.16
N PRO A 70 -3.26 -10.70 2.50
CA PRO A 70 -2.90 -11.97 3.11
C PRO A 70 -3.73 -13.17 2.60
N THR A 71 -4.99 -12.95 2.24
CA THR A 71 -5.89 -14.01 1.74
C THR A 71 -5.58 -14.43 0.30
N GLU A 72 -4.78 -13.67 -0.44
CA GLU A 72 -4.32 -14.02 -1.79
C GLU A 72 -2.95 -14.72 -1.79
N ASP A 73 -2.30 -14.84 -0.63
CA ASP A 73 -1.03 -15.55 -0.43
C ASP A 73 -1.25 -16.92 0.25
N ILE A 74 -2.13 -17.75 -0.33
CA ILE A 74 -2.27 -19.17 0.05
C ILE A 74 -1.50 -20.09 -0.93
N SER A 75 -0.50 -19.53 -1.62
CA SER A 75 0.36 -20.29 -2.55
C SER A 75 1.78 -20.45 -2.01
N LEU A 76 1.90 -20.99 -0.80
CA LEU A 76 2.95 -21.96 -0.48
C LEU A 76 2.32 -23.10 0.32
N VAL A 77 1.47 -23.88 -0.36
CA VAL A 77 1.33 -25.31 -0.04
C VAL A 77 2.72 -25.91 -0.22
N ARG A 78 3.47 -25.98 0.87
CA ARG A 78 4.71 -26.75 0.94
C ARG A 78 4.33 -28.18 1.31
N ASP A 79 3.79 -28.88 0.31
CA ASP A 79 3.83 -30.34 0.22
C ASP A 79 4.70 -30.68 -0.99
N GLN A 80 5.99 -30.84 -0.73
CA GLN A 80 6.90 -31.83 -1.33
C GLN A 80 8.02 -32.09 -0.32
#